data_AF-B1W2G1-F1
#
_entry.id   AF-B1W2G1-F1
#
_cell.length_a   1.000
_cell.length_b   1.000
_cell.length_c   1.000
_cell.angle_alpha   90.00
_cell.angle_beta   90.00
_cell.angle_gamma   90.00
#
_symmetry.space_group_name_H-M   'P 1'
#
loop_
_entity.id
_entity.type
_entity.pdbx_description
1 polymer ?
#
loop_
_entity_poly.entity_id
_entity_poly.type
_entity_poly.pdbx_seq_one_letter_code
_entity_poly.pdbx_strand_id
1 'polypeptide(L)'
;MTDQTPPRPTPAARSRQRKQMLLRLDPAVHDALARWASDELRSANAQIEFLLRRALAEAGRLPGTARPIARRGRPPRQSPEGPERRPETPPEPGTGTPRPPPATGAQDTP
;
A
#
# COMPACT_ATOMS: atom_id res chain seq x y z
N MET A 1 -24.60 -25.99 -35.15
CA MET A 1 -24.28 -24.54 -35.12
C MET A 1 -23.60 -24.22 -33.80
N THR A 2 -22.27 -24.31 -33.77
CA THR A 2 -21.46 -23.83 -32.62
C THR A 2 -21.03 -22.40 -32.93
N ASP A 3 -21.60 -21.44 -32.23
CA ASP A 3 -21.10 -20.07 -32.22
C ASP A 3 -19.95 -20.01 -31.20
N GLN A 4 -18.71 -20.13 -31.69
CA GLN A 4 -17.51 -19.84 -30.91
C GLN A 4 -17.05 -18.43 -31.28
N THR A 5 -17.60 -17.44 -30.59
CA THR A 5 -17.09 -16.07 -30.62
C THR A 5 -15.71 -16.05 -29.95
N PRO A 6 -14.62 -15.66 -30.65
CA PRO A 6 -13.30 -15.60 -30.02
C PRO A 6 -13.20 -14.38 -29.08
N PRO A 7 -12.55 -14.51 -27.91
CA PRO A 7 -12.40 -13.40 -26.97
C PRO A 7 -11.50 -12.31 -27.54
N ARG A 8 -11.93 -11.05 -27.43
CA ARG A 8 -11.11 -9.88 -27.80
C ARG A 8 -9.91 -9.75 -26.85
N PRO A 9 -8.68 -9.52 -27.35
CA PRO A 9 -7.53 -9.25 -26.49
C PRO A 9 -7.72 -7.89 -25.79
N THR A 10 -7.69 -7.89 -24.46
CA THR A 10 -7.66 -6.66 -23.66
C THR A 10 -6.26 -6.05 -23.73
N PRO A 11 -6.10 -4.73 -23.95
CA PRO A 11 -4.80 -4.11 -23.87
C PRO A 11 -4.36 -4.08 -22.41
N ALA A 12 -3.43 -4.96 -22.05
CA ALA A 12 -2.73 -4.92 -20.77
C ALA A 12 -1.95 -3.60 -20.64
N ALA A 13 -2.62 -2.56 -20.15
CA ALA A 13 -1.97 -1.35 -19.69
C ALA A 13 -1.13 -1.72 -18.46
N ARG A 14 0.13 -2.08 -18.69
CA ARG A 14 1.11 -2.38 -17.64
C ARG A 14 1.06 -1.25 -16.60
N SER A 15 0.51 -1.53 -15.43
CA SER A 15 0.64 -0.70 -14.24
C SER A 15 2.12 -0.75 -13.85
N ARG A 16 2.91 0.16 -14.44
CA ARG A 16 4.32 0.29 -14.08
C ARG A 16 4.38 0.56 -12.58
N GLN A 17 5.06 -0.34 -11.89
CA GLN A 17 5.18 -0.36 -10.44
C GLN A 17 5.72 0.98 -9.96
N ARG A 18 4.99 1.65 -9.07
CA ARG A 18 5.46 2.89 -8.45
C ARG A 18 6.59 2.53 -7.49
N LYS A 19 7.75 3.18 -7.63
CA LYS A 19 8.89 2.95 -6.74
C LYS A 19 8.65 3.71 -5.44
N GLN A 20 8.59 2.98 -4.32
CA GLN A 20 8.56 3.57 -3.00
C GLN A 20 10.00 3.87 -2.57
N MET A 21 10.24 5.09 -2.06
CA MET A 21 11.52 5.48 -1.47
C MET A 21 11.28 6.21 -0.16
N LEU A 22 12.15 5.99 0.82
CA LEU A 22 12.16 6.78 2.05
C LEU A 22 12.92 8.07 1.78
N LEU A 23 12.23 9.21 1.87
CA LEU A 23 12.83 10.53 1.77
C LEU A 23 13.11 11.06 3.17
N ARG A 24 14.35 11.47 3.42
CA ARG A 24 14.69 12.24 4.62
C ARG A 24 14.48 13.71 4.29
N LEU A 25 13.58 14.36 5.00
CA LEU A 25 13.25 15.77 4.84
C LEU A 25 13.27 16.43 6.21
N ASP A 26 13.67 17.70 6.24
CA ASP A 26 13.49 18.53 7.42
C ASP A 26 11.98 18.63 7.76
N PRO A 27 11.56 18.47 9.04
CA PRO A 27 10.16 18.50 9.41
C PRO A 27 9.44 19.79 9.02
N ALA A 28 10.10 20.95 9.12
CA ALA A 28 9.48 22.23 8.77
C ALA A 28 9.24 22.34 7.25
N VAL A 29 10.16 21.79 6.44
CA VAL A 29 9.99 21.72 4.99
C VAL A 29 8.86 20.76 4.60
N HIS A 30 8.78 19.61 5.29
CA HIS A 30 7.67 18.68 5.09
C HIS A 30 6.32 19.36 5.35
N ASP A 31 6.22 20.09 6.46
CA ASP A 31 4.98 20.76 6.85
C ASP A 31 4.61 21.88 5.87
N ALA A 32 5.59 22.65 5.39
CA ALA A 32 5.36 23.66 4.36
C ALA A 32 4.83 23.03 3.06
N LEU A 33 5.39 21.90 2.62
CA LEU A 33 4.91 21.16 1.45
C LEU A 33 3.50 20.59 1.66
N ALA A 34 3.20 20.08 2.86
CA ALA A 34 1.89 19.53 3.18
C ALA A 34 0.80 20.62 3.18
N ARG A 35 1.11 21.80 3.71
CA ARG A 35 0.21 22.97 3.67
C ARG A 35 -0.04 23.42 2.24
N TRP A 36 1.01 23.63 1.45
CA TRP A 36 0.87 24.02 0.05
C TRP A 36 0.10 22.98 -0.79
N ALA A 37 0.34 21.69 -0.57
CA ALA A 37 -0.42 20.63 -1.23
C ALA A 37 -1.92 20.72 -0.89
N SER A 38 -2.25 21.03 0.37
CA SER A 38 -3.63 21.20 0.84
C SER A 38 -4.31 22.39 0.15
N ASP A 39 -3.61 23.52 0.03
CA ASP A 39 -4.12 24.70 -0.67
C ASP A 39 -4.42 24.42 -2.15
N GLU A 40 -3.61 23.56 -2.79
CA GLU A 40 -3.84 23.14 -4.18
C GLU A 40 -4.81 21.95 -4.33
N LEU A 41 -5.36 21.42 -3.23
CA LEU A 41 -6.18 20.20 -3.21
C LEU A 41 -5.44 18.98 -3.80
N ARG A 42 -4.15 18.83 -3.47
CA ARG A 42 -3.30 17.68 -3.83
C ARG A 42 -2.86 16.93 -2.58
N SER A 43 -2.51 15.66 -2.75
CA SER A 43 -1.73 14.97 -1.70
C SER A 43 -0.30 15.50 -1.68
N ALA A 44 0.36 15.43 -0.53
CA ALA A 44 1.76 15.79 -0.39
C ALA A 44 2.66 15.04 -1.39
N ASN A 45 2.42 13.74 -1.60
CA ASN A 45 3.17 12.95 -2.58
C ASN A 45 2.98 13.44 -4.01
N ALA A 46 1.75 13.83 -4.39
CA ALA A 46 1.48 14.38 -5.72
C ALA A 46 2.14 15.75 -5.91
N GLN A 47 2.19 16.56 -4.85
CA GLN A 47 2.89 17.85 -4.87
C GLN A 47 4.41 17.65 -5.03
N ILE A 48 5.00 16.73 -4.28
CA ILE A 48 6.42 16.38 -4.39
C ILE A 48 6.74 15.89 -5.81
N GLU A 49 5.93 15.00 -6.37
CA GLU A 49 6.14 14.51 -7.75
C GLU A 49 6.05 15.64 -8.78
N PHE A 50 5.09 16.55 -8.63
CA PHE A 50 4.96 17.71 -9.50
C PHE A 50 6.21 18.59 -9.47
N LEU A 51 6.70 18.91 -8.27
CA LEU A 51 7.91 19.71 -8.08
C LEU A 51 9.15 19.05 -8.68
N LEU A 52 9.35 17.75 -8.46
CA LEU A 52 10.49 17.02 -9.01
C LEU A 52 10.47 17.01 -10.54
N ARG A 53 9.30 16.78 -11.14
CA ARG A 53 9.16 16.79 -12.61
C ARG A 53 9.41 18.16 -13.19
N ARG A 54 8.90 19.21 -12.54
CA ARG A 54 9.12 20.60 -12.93
C ARG A 54 10.61 20.95 -12.86
N ALA A 55 11.27 20.67 -11.74
CA ALA A 55 12.70 20.93 -11.57
C ALA A 55 13.56 20.15 -12.59
N LEU A 56 13.21 18.89 -12.88
CA LEU A 56 13.88 18.12 -13.93
C LEU A 56 13.65 18.69 -15.32
N ALA A 57 12.45 19.19 -15.62
CA ALA A 57 12.14 19.81 -16.91
C ALA A 57 12.89 21.13 -17.09
N GLU A 58 12.88 22.00 -16.06
CA GLU A 58 13.61 23.27 -16.04
C GLU A 58 15.13 23.05 -16.16
N ALA A 59 15.66 21.98 -15.56
CA ALA A 59 17.06 21.59 -15.71
C ALA A 59 17.38 20.90 -17.06
N GLY A 60 16.39 20.66 -17.94
CA GLY A 60 16.59 19.93 -19.20
C GLY A 60 16.92 18.44 -19.02
N ARG A 61 16.63 17.87 -17.85
CA ARG A 61 16.96 16.49 -17.47
C ARG A 61 15.75 15.57 -17.41
N LEU A 62 14.56 16.06 -17.76
CA LEU A 62 13.35 15.25 -17.75
C LEU A 62 13.47 14.15 -18.83
N PRO A 63 13.40 12.86 -18.46
CA PRO A 63 13.46 11.78 -19.45
C PRO A 63 12.25 11.85 -20.38
N GLY A 64 12.45 11.71 -21.70
CA GLY A 64 11.34 11.67 -22.67
C GLY A 64 10.37 10.49 -22.48
N THR A 65 10.72 9.50 -21.66
CA THR A 65 9.86 8.37 -21.27
C THR A 65 8.96 8.68 -20.07
N ALA A 66 9.08 9.86 -19.46
CA ALA A 66 8.28 10.25 -18.32
C ALA A 66 6.81 10.45 -18.73
N ARG A 67 5.91 9.62 -18.17
CA ARG A 67 4.47 9.72 -18.44
C ARG A 67 3.88 11.05 -17.93
N PRO A 68 2.80 11.56 -18.56
CA PRO A 68 2.05 12.71 -18.05
C PRO A 68 1.53 12.48 -16.62
N ILE A 69 1.39 13.57 -15.85
CA ILE A 69 0.77 13.53 -14.51
C ILE A 69 -0.69 13.08 -14.65
N ALA A 70 -1.10 12.11 -13.84
CA ALA A 70 -2.48 11.61 -13.85
C ALA A 70 -3.46 12.72 -13.46
N ARG A 71 -4.57 12.86 -14.19
CA ARG A 71 -5.59 13.89 -13.93
C ARG A 71 -6.35 13.60 -12.62
N ARG A 72 -6.75 14.66 -11.92
CA ARG A 72 -7.54 14.61 -10.68
C ARG A 72 -8.86 13.85 -10.91
N GLY A 73 -9.27 13.04 -9.92
CA GLY A 73 -10.62 12.47 -9.82
C GLY A 73 -10.88 11.14 -10.52
N ARG A 74 -9.96 10.60 -11.34
CA ARG A 74 -10.13 9.26 -11.92
C ARG A 74 -9.06 8.30 -11.40
N PRO A 75 -9.31 7.55 -10.31
CA PRO A 75 -8.53 6.35 -10.09
C PRO A 75 -8.73 5.42 -11.31
N PRO A 76 -7.67 4.96 -11.99
CA PRO A 76 -7.81 3.81 -12.87
C PRO A 76 -8.30 2.63 -12.03
N ARG A 77 -9.32 1.91 -12.51
CA ARG A 77 -9.93 0.76 -11.82
C ARG A 77 -8.85 -0.26 -11.46
N GLN A 78 -8.56 -0.42 -10.17
CA GLN A 78 -7.72 -1.49 -9.65
C GLN A 78 -8.64 -2.67 -9.35
N SER A 79 -8.44 -3.81 -10.02
CA SER A 79 -9.02 -5.08 -9.59
C SER A 79 -8.17 -5.61 -8.40
N PRO A 80 -8.77 -6.02 -7.27
CA PRO A 80 -8.00 -6.43 -6.11
C PRO A 80 -7.75 -7.93 -6.19
N GLU A 81 -6.50 -8.38 -6.41
CA GLU A 81 -6.09 -9.73 -5.99
C GLU A 81 -4.59 -9.79 -5.66
N GLY A 82 -4.30 -10.43 -4.51
CA GLY A 82 -2.97 -10.81 -4.04
C GLY A 82 -2.93 -10.89 -2.51
N PRO A 83 -3.02 -12.09 -1.88
CA PRO A 83 -2.98 -12.24 -0.43
C PRO A 83 -1.56 -12.15 0.13
N GLU A 84 -1.49 -11.71 1.38
CA GLU A 84 -0.50 -12.01 2.42
C GLU A 84 0.98 -11.63 2.23
N ARG A 85 1.43 -10.73 3.12
CA ARG A 85 2.44 -11.08 4.13
C ARG A 85 2.13 -10.31 5.42
N ARG A 86 1.36 -10.92 6.33
CA ARG A 86 1.49 -10.61 7.76
C ARG A 86 2.86 -11.15 8.19
N PRO A 87 3.67 -10.45 8.98
CA PRO A 87 4.77 -11.10 9.66
C PRO A 87 4.15 -12.10 10.64
N GLU A 88 4.38 -13.39 10.41
CA GLU A 88 4.05 -14.45 11.35
C GLU A 88 4.85 -14.20 12.64
N THR A 89 4.15 -13.98 13.75
CA THR A 89 4.75 -14.05 15.09
C THR A 89 5.19 -15.50 15.33
N PRO A 90 6.43 -15.77 15.75
CA PRO A 90 6.88 -17.12 16.06
C PRO A 90 6.02 -17.72 17.20
N PRO A 91 5.68 -19.02 17.18
CA PRO A 91 5.02 -19.65 18.32
C PRO A 91 6.00 -19.75 19.49
N GLU A 92 5.63 -19.15 20.62
CA GLU A 92 6.30 -19.30 21.92
C GLU A 92 6.38 -20.78 22.32
N PRO A 93 7.52 -21.28 22.82
CA PRO A 93 7.61 -22.64 23.36
C PRO A 93 6.80 -22.74 24.65
N GLY A 94 6.04 -23.84 24.76
CA GLY A 94 5.03 -24.05 25.80
C GLY A 94 5.50 -23.78 27.23
N THR A 95 4.75 -22.94 27.92
CA THR A 95 4.72 -22.94 29.38
C THR A 95 3.53 -23.79 29.80
N GLY A 96 3.82 -24.99 30.30
CA GLY A 96 2.82 -25.90 30.82
C GLY A 96 2.06 -25.26 31.99
N THR A 97 0.75 -25.09 31.82
CA THR A 97 -0.16 -24.90 32.96
C THR A 97 -0.21 -26.21 33.73
N PRO A 98 0.15 -26.26 35.03
CA PRO A 98 -0.10 -27.46 35.81
C PRO A 98 -1.61 -27.59 36.03
N ARG A 99 -2.15 -28.75 35.61
CA ARG A 99 -3.50 -29.18 35.92
C ARG A 99 -3.62 -29.40 37.45
N PRO A 100 -4.62 -28.86 38.14
CA PRO A 100 -4.80 -29.12 39.56
C PRO A 100 -5.19 -30.60 39.80
N PRO A 101 -4.83 -31.18 40.96
CA PRO A 101 -5.12 -32.58 41.28
C PRO A 101 -6.63 -32.82 41.46
N PRO A 102 -7.12 -34.05 41.22
CA PRO A 102 -8.51 -34.40 41.47
C PRO A 102 -8.80 -34.46 42.97
N ALA A 103 -9.94 -33.91 43.39
CA ALA A 103 -10.46 -34.10 44.75
C ALA A 103 -10.92 -35.56 44.92
N THR A 104 -10.22 -36.30 45.78
CA THR A 104 -10.71 -37.58 46.33
C THR A 104 -11.76 -37.28 47.40
N GLY A 105 -12.91 -37.94 47.30
CA GLY A 105 -14.16 -37.59 47.97
C GLY A 105 -14.44 -38.18 49.34
N ALA A 106 -15.68 -37.96 49.80
CA ALA A 106 -16.48 -38.71 50.78
C ALA A 106 -17.81 -37.92 50.91
N GLN A 107 -18.96 -38.39 50.40
CA GLN A 107 -19.86 -39.41 50.95
C GLN A 107 -20.49 -39.01 52.30
N ASP A 108 -21.79 -38.75 52.22
CA ASP A 108 -22.90 -39.04 53.14
C ASP A 108 -22.82 -38.74 54.65
N THR A 109 -23.64 -37.75 55.02
CA THR A 109 -24.84 -37.83 55.91
C THR A 109 -24.84 -38.81 57.09
N PRO A 110 -25.11 -38.33 58.32
CA PRO A 110 -25.82 -39.12 59.33
C PRO A 110 -27.35 -39.09 59.13
#